data_AF-A0A0Q9LK78-F1
#
_entry.id   AF-A0A0Q9LK78-F1
#
_cell.length_a   1.000
_cell.length_b   1.000
_cell.length_c   1.000
_cell.angle_alpha   90.00
_cell.angle_beta   90.00
_cell.angle_gamma   90.00
#
_symmetry.space_group_name_H-M   'P 1'
#
loop_
_entity.id
_entity.type
_entity.pdbx_description
1 polymer ?
#
loop_
_entity_poly.entity_id
_entity_poly.type
_entity_poly.pdbx_seq_one_letter_code
_entity_poly.pdbx_strand_id
1 'polypeptide(L)'
;MLGDRVFIGLRGPVLRGWAMIVELKVGDGSNIEPQPIGPGNRRYRKHFLDLRGLGVRDLCRHGDDLLVLAGPAMELDGRTAVFRWRGALTSQEEAVLHTGELRCEFDVAFGKGQDRAEGITVLEDGRKALVVFDTPADERKRGHHGVRADVFDLRK
;
A
#
# COMPACT_ATOMS: atom_id res chain seq x y z
N MET A 1 -3.33 -10.45 -1.61
CA MET A 1 -3.91 -11.69 -1.05
C MET A 1 -2.76 -12.61 -0.66
N LEU A 2 -2.85 -13.28 0.49
CA LEU A 2 -1.93 -14.36 0.88
C LEU A 2 -2.79 -15.53 1.36
N GLY A 3 -2.83 -16.62 0.59
CA GLY A 3 -3.75 -17.72 0.86
C GLY A 3 -5.19 -17.21 0.91
N ASP A 4 -5.85 -17.40 2.04
CA ASP A 4 -7.21 -16.97 2.32
C ASP A 4 -7.33 -15.53 2.88
N ARG A 5 -6.21 -14.82 3.07
CA ARG A 5 -6.19 -13.46 3.63
C ARG A 5 -6.14 -12.39 2.55
N VAL A 6 -7.02 -11.38 2.68
CA VAL A 6 -7.08 -10.20 1.82
C VAL A 6 -6.83 -8.95 2.67
N PHE A 7 -5.86 -8.14 2.25
CA PHE A 7 -5.57 -6.84 2.86
C PHE A 7 -6.09 -5.73 1.96
N ILE A 8 -6.86 -4.81 2.53
CA ILE A 8 -7.53 -3.71 1.84
C ILE A 8 -7.04 -2.40 2.44
N GLY A 9 -6.25 -1.66 1.68
CA GLY A 9 -5.81 -0.32 2.05
C GLY A 9 -6.92 0.70 1.83
N LEU A 10 -7.17 1.56 2.81
CA LEU A 10 -8.13 2.66 2.66
C LEU A 10 -7.40 3.97 2.36
N ARG A 11 -7.86 4.66 1.31
CA ARG A 11 -7.33 5.97 0.89
C ARG A 11 -7.67 7.08 1.88
N GLY A 12 -8.81 6.98 2.55
CA GLY A 12 -9.27 7.90 3.59
C GLY A 12 -10.62 7.50 4.19
N PRO A 13 -11.09 8.17 5.26
CA PRO A 13 -10.42 9.27 5.95
C PRO A 13 -9.17 8.80 6.72
N VAL A 14 -8.15 9.66 6.77
CA VAL A 14 -7.02 9.49 7.68
C VAL A 14 -7.51 9.86 9.08
N LEU A 15 -7.66 8.87 9.96
CA LEU A 15 -8.29 9.04 11.26
C LEU A 15 -7.26 9.55 12.27
N ARG A 16 -7.32 10.85 12.62
CA ARG A 16 -6.36 11.49 13.54
C ARG A 16 -4.89 11.29 13.10
N GLY A 17 -4.62 11.33 11.80
CA GLY A 17 -3.28 11.12 11.24
C GLY A 17 -2.94 9.67 10.85
N TRP A 18 -3.80 8.71 11.19
CA TRP A 18 -3.58 7.29 10.92
C TRP A 18 -4.26 6.81 9.65
N ALA A 19 -3.51 6.07 8.83
CA ALA A 19 -4.06 5.28 7.74
C ALA A 19 -4.62 3.95 8.27
N MET A 20 -5.57 3.36 7.55
CA MET A 20 -6.19 2.10 7.93
C MET A 20 -6.04 1.06 6.83
N ILE A 21 -5.69 -0.16 7.23
CA ILE A 21 -5.77 -1.37 6.42
C ILE A 21 -6.78 -2.29 7.09
N VAL A 22 -7.72 -2.82 6.31
CA VAL A 22 -8.67 -3.85 6.75
C VAL A 22 -8.20 -5.20 6.22
N GLU A 23 -8.10 -6.17 7.11
CA GLU A 23 -7.76 -7.53 6.75
C GLU A 23 -8.99 -8.44 6.88
N LEU A 24 -9.28 -9.18 5.83
CA LEU A 24 -10.37 -10.15 5.75
C LEU A 24 -9.81 -11.56 5.54
N LYS A 25 -10.51 -12.55 6.09
CA LYS A 25 -10.33 -13.95 5.74
C LYS A 25 -11.45 -14.37 4.81
N VAL A 26 -11.16 -14.89 3.63
CA VAL A 26 -12.15 -15.34 2.66
C VAL A 26 -12.26 -16.86 2.75
N GLY A 27 -13.49 -17.39 2.83
CA GLY A 27 -13.71 -18.84 2.83
C GLY A 27 -13.61 -19.46 1.43
N ASP A 28 -13.58 -20.79 1.37
CA ASP A 28 -13.46 -21.57 0.11
C ASP A 28 -14.78 -21.68 -0.68
N GLY A 29 -15.81 -20.95 -0.27
CA GLY A 29 -17.13 -20.96 -0.91
C GLY A 29 -17.17 -20.11 -2.19
N SER A 30 -18.22 -20.27 -2.99
CA SER A 30 -18.46 -19.45 -4.19
C SER A 30 -18.79 -17.98 -3.88
N ASN A 31 -19.08 -17.67 -2.62
CA ASN A 31 -19.39 -16.32 -2.15
C ASN A 31 -18.19 -15.76 -1.37
N ILE A 32 -17.84 -14.50 -1.62
CA ILE A 32 -16.83 -13.76 -0.85
C ILE A 32 -17.45 -13.35 0.50
N GLU A 33 -17.71 -14.33 1.38
CA GLU A 33 -18.17 -14.07 2.74
C GLU A 33 -16.97 -14.05 3.70
N PRO A 34 -16.68 -12.90 4.35
CA PRO A 34 -15.58 -12.82 5.30
C PRO A 34 -15.82 -13.73 6.51
N GLN A 35 -14.83 -14.56 6.82
CA GLN A 35 -14.82 -15.44 7.99
C GLN A 35 -14.34 -14.70 9.24
N PRO A 36 -14.74 -15.16 10.45
CA PRO A 36 -14.19 -14.62 11.69
C PRO A 36 -12.66 -14.72 11.72
N ILE A 37 -12.00 -13.60 12.02
CA ILE A 37 -10.54 -13.48 12.10
C ILE A 37 -10.09 -12.47 13.17
N GLY A 38 -10.94 -11.53 13.56
CA GLY A 38 -10.64 -10.51 14.55
C GLY A 38 -11.18 -10.84 15.95
N PRO A 39 -10.75 -10.07 16.97
CA PRO A 39 -11.22 -10.19 18.35
C PRO A 39 -12.74 -10.12 18.46
N GLY A 40 -13.33 -10.96 19.32
CA GLY A 40 -14.78 -10.99 19.55
C GLY A 40 -15.58 -11.54 18.37
N ASN A 41 -15.03 -12.52 17.64
CA ASN A 41 -15.67 -13.13 16.47
C ASN A 41 -15.93 -12.14 15.31
N ARG A 42 -15.16 -11.04 15.27
CA ARG A 42 -15.25 -10.07 14.16
C ARG A 42 -14.76 -10.71 12.87
N ARG A 43 -15.46 -10.42 11.78
CA ARG A 43 -15.15 -10.91 10.42
C ARG A 43 -14.05 -10.11 9.71
N TYR A 44 -13.30 -9.30 10.46
CA TYR A 44 -12.20 -8.48 9.98
C TYR A 44 -11.23 -8.18 11.11
N ARG A 45 -9.97 -7.89 10.76
CA ARG A 45 -8.98 -7.21 11.59
C ARG A 45 -8.75 -5.79 11.06
N LYS A 46 -8.47 -4.85 11.95
CA LYS A 46 -8.08 -3.49 11.61
C LYS A 46 -6.62 -3.27 11.95
N HIS A 47 -5.91 -2.60 11.05
CA HIS A 47 -4.54 -2.18 11.27
C HIS A 47 -4.44 -0.69 11.05
N PHE A 48 -3.82 0.01 11.99
CA PHE A 48 -3.59 1.44 11.94
C PHE A 48 -2.13 1.71 11.72
N LEU A 49 -1.81 2.51 10.71
CA LEU A 49 -0.45 2.84 10.33
C LEU A 49 -0.27 4.35 10.38
N ASP A 50 0.73 4.82 11.11
CA ASP A 50 1.16 6.21 11.10
C ASP A 50 2.02 6.46 9.86
N LEU A 51 1.35 6.74 8.73
CA LEU A 51 1.97 7.09 7.45
C LEU A 51 2.22 8.60 7.34
N ARG A 52 2.42 9.30 8.46
CA ARG A 52 2.69 10.75 8.51
C ARG A 52 1.56 11.58 7.86
N GLY A 53 0.31 11.18 8.10
CA GLY A 53 -0.88 11.83 7.54
C GLY A 53 -1.24 11.42 6.11
N LEU A 54 -0.50 10.50 5.49
CA LEU A 54 -0.82 9.95 4.17
C LEU A 54 -1.81 8.78 4.28
N GLY A 55 -2.63 8.57 3.25
CA GLY A 55 -3.52 7.42 3.10
C GLY A 55 -2.89 6.30 2.25
N VAL A 56 -3.51 5.11 2.25
CA VAL A 56 -3.03 3.97 1.44
C VAL A 56 -3.53 4.08 0.02
N ARG A 57 -2.63 4.14 -0.96
CA ARG A 57 -2.94 4.16 -2.40
C ARG A 57 -2.93 2.76 -3.00
N ASP A 58 -1.92 1.96 -2.64
CA ASP A 58 -1.77 0.59 -3.12
C ASP A 58 -0.93 -0.24 -2.13
N LEU A 59 -1.05 -1.58 -2.22
CA LEU A 59 -0.41 -2.55 -1.35
C LEU A 59 0.31 -3.60 -2.18
N CYS A 60 1.60 -3.84 -1.90
CA CYS A 60 2.37 -4.86 -2.58
C CYS A 60 3.05 -5.81 -1.58
N ARG A 61 2.92 -7.12 -1.82
CA ARG A 61 3.61 -8.13 -1.04
C ARG A 61 5.11 -8.13 -1.36
N HIS A 62 5.94 -8.24 -0.33
CA HIS A 62 7.36 -8.50 -0.48
C HIS A 62 7.82 -9.53 0.54
N GLY A 63 7.89 -10.80 0.15
CA GLY A 63 8.14 -11.90 1.10
C GLY A 63 7.01 -12.01 2.12
N ASP A 64 7.34 -11.86 3.40
CA ASP A 64 6.41 -11.82 4.53
C ASP A 64 6.00 -10.38 4.92
N ASP A 65 6.62 -9.39 4.29
CA ASP A 65 6.35 -7.97 4.51
C ASP A 65 5.26 -7.46 3.56
N LEU A 66 4.70 -6.31 3.93
CA LEU A 66 3.80 -5.53 3.08
C LEU A 66 4.40 -4.16 2.80
N LEU A 67 4.58 -3.85 1.52
CA LEU A 67 4.88 -2.51 1.03
C LEU A 67 3.56 -1.74 0.88
N VAL A 68 3.56 -0.51 1.36
CA VAL A 68 2.42 0.41 1.36
C VAL A 68 2.81 1.63 0.55
N LEU A 69 2.23 1.79 -0.64
CA LEU A 69 2.30 3.05 -1.36
C LEU A 69 1.36 4.03 -0.66
N ALA A 70 1.93 5.07 -0.06
CA ALA A 70 1.21 6.07 0.70
C ALA A 70 1.24 7.42 -0.02
N GLY A 71 0.10 8.10 -0.06
CA GLY A 71 -0.02 9.44 -0.66
C GLY A 71 -1.20 10.20 -0.08
N PRO A 72 -1.52 11.40 -0.57
CA PRO A 72 -2.68 12.17 -0.11
C PRO A 72 -3.99 11.35 -0.22
N ALA A 73 -5.01 11.61 0.59
CA ALA A 73 -6.25 10.80 0.55
C ALA A 73 -7.12 11.06 -0.69
N MET A 74 -7.06 12.29 -1.20
CA MET A 74 -7.85 12.78 -2.35
C MET A 74 -6.93 13.08 -3.53
N GLU A 75 -7.44 13.69 -4.59
CA GLU A 75 -6.65 14.19 -5.74
C GLU A 75 -5.84 15.45 -5.41
N LEU A 76 -5.26 15.50 -4.21
CA LEU A 76 -4.37 16.57 -3.80
C LEU A 76 -2.95 16.22 -4.25
N ASP A 77 -2.22 17.25 -4.66
CA ASP A 77 -0.78 17.16 -4.86
C ASP A 77 -0.10 17.06 -3.48
N GLY A 78 0.90 16.18 -3.36
CA GLY A 78 1.62 16.03 -2.11
C GLY A 78 2.55 14.84 -2.09
N ARG A 79 3.32 14.77 -1.02
CA ARG A 79 4.31 13.71 -0.80
C ARG A 79 3.70 12.34 -1.03
N THR A 80 4.39 11.56 -1.84
CA THR A 80 4.09 10.15 -2.06
C THR A 80 5.32 9.33 -1.69
N ALA A 81 5.14 8.25 -0.93
CA ALA A 81 6.24 7.47 -0.39
C ALA A 81 5.84 6.00 -0.22
N VAL A 82 6.83 5.11 -0.23
CA VAL A 82 6.63 3.68 0.03
C VAL A 82 7.13 3.36 1.43
N PHE A 83 6.24 2.80 2.25
CA PHE A 83 6.56 2.32 3.59
C PHE A 83 6.56 0.79 3.61
N ARG A 84 7.37 0.20 4.48
CA ARG A 84 7.40 -1.23 4.73
C ARG A 84 6.85 -1.52 6.11
N TRP A 85 5.79 -2.34 6.14
CA TRP A 85 5.33 -3.03 7.33
C TRP A 85 5.94 -4.44 7.35
N ARG A 86 6.90 -4.64 8.26
CA ARG A 86 7.60 -5.91 8.40
C ARG A 86 6.73 -7.00 9.04
N GLY A 87 6.77 -8.21 8.48
CA GLY A 87 6.04 -9.38 9.00
C GLY A 87 4.52 -9.24 8.99
N ALA A 88 3.98 -8.30 8.20
CA ALA A 88 2.54 -8.03 8.13
C ALA A 88 1.74 -9.30 7.78
N LEU A 89 2.29 -10.12 6.89
CA LEU A 89 1.58 -11.26 6.32
C LEU A 89 1.62 -12.52 7.21
N THR A 90 2.54 -12.57 8.17
CA THR A 90 2.64 -13.67 9.15
C THR A 90 1.97 -13.34 10.48
N SER A 91 1.77 -12.05 10.77
CA SER A 91 1.05 -11.60 11.98
C SER A 91 -0.38 -12.16 12.03
N GLN A 92 -0.80 -12.56 13.23
CA GLN A 92 -2.17 -12.99 13.54
C GLN A 92 -2.93 -11.99 14.41
N GLU A 93 -2.37 -10.80 14.63
CA GLU A 93 -2.94 -9.79 15.52
C GLU A 93 -3.26 -8.50 14.77
N GLU A 94 -4.23 -7.75 15.29
CA GLU A 94 -4.44 -6.34 14.89
C GLU A 94 -3.16 -5.54 15.20
N ALA A 95 -2.85 -4.55 14.36
CA ALA A 95 -1.60 -3.79 14.48
C ALA A 95 -1.88 -2.28 14.62
N VAL A 96 -1.10 -1.62 15.46
CA VAL A 96 -1.04 -0.15 15.57
C VAL A 96 0.43 0.22 15.45
N LEU A 97 0.83 0.68 14.26
CA LEU A 97 2.23 0.91 13.92
C LEU A 97 2.55 2.41 13.90
N HIS A 98 3.33 2.86 14.87
CA HIS A 98 3.80 4.23 14.95
C HIS A 98 4.91 4.51 13.92
N THR A 99 5.20 5.80 13.68
CA THR A 99 6.23 6.24 12.72
C THR A 99 7.57 5.49 12.83
N GLY A 100 8.01 5.11 14.05
CA GLY A 100 9.28 4.40 14.28
C GLY A 100 9.27 2.93 13.86
N GLU A 101 8.09 2.33 13.68
CA GLU A 101 7.91 0.91 13.36
C GLU A 101 7.73 0.67 11.85
N LEU A 102 7.45 1.75 11.10
CA LEU A 102 7.31 1.75 9.65
C LEU A 102 8.56 2.33 8.99
N ARG A 103 9.29 1.48 8.25
CA ARG A 103 10.44 1.95 7.48
C ARG A 103 9.95 2.62 6.20
N CYS A 104 10.31 3.88 6.00
CA CYS A 104 10.18 4.53 4.69
C CYS A 104 11.30 4.00 3.79
N GLU A 105 10.94 3.30 2.70
CA GLU A 105 11.91 2.74 1.75
C GLU A 105 12.43 3.82 0.80
N PHE A 106 11.52 4.61 0.22
CA PHE A 106 11.83 5.72 -0.67
C PHE A 106 10.64 6.66 -0.84
N ASP A 107 10.93 7.91 -1.22
CA ASP A 107 9.95 8.86 -1.72
C ASP A 107 9.80 8.68 -3.23
N VAL A 108 8.58 8.89 -3.73
CA VAL A 108 8.25 8.86 -5.16
C VAL A 108 8.08 10.29 -5.65
N ALA A 109 8.54 10.57 -6.86
CA ALA A 109 8.35 11.86 -7.50
C ALA A 109 6.85 12.20 -7.58
N PHE A 110 6.52 13.47 -7.35
CA PHE A 110 5.19 14.03 -7.53
C PHE A 110 5.32 15.48 -8.02
N GLY A 111 4.33 15.96 -8.76
CA GLY A 111 4.27 17.32 -9.25
C GLY A 111 2.87 17.90 -9.13
N LYS A 112 2.73 19.17 -9.48
CA LYS A 112 1.41 19.83 -9.46
C LYS A 112 0.54 19.26 -10.58
N GLY A 113 -0.52 18.53 -10.23
CA GLY A 113 -1.43 17.88 -11.18
C GLY A 113 -0.83 16.71 -11.96
N GLN A 114 0.40 16.28 -11.64
CA GLN A 114 1.14 15.27 -12.38
C GLN A 114 1.95 14.36 -11.45
N ASP A 115 2.39 13.23 -11.99
CA ASP A 115 3.15 12.20 -11.30
C ASP A 115 2.48 11.71 -10.01
N ARG A 116 1.15 11.52 -10.06
CA ARG A 116 0.44 10.86 -8.98
C ARG A 116 0.69 9.36 -9.04
N ALA A 117 1.52 8.85 -8.14
CA ALA A 117 1.77 7.41 -8.06
C ALA A 117 0.52 6.68 -7.57
N GLU A 118 0.18 5.59 -8.24
CA GLU A 118 -1.09 4.90 -8.04
C GLU A 118 -0.94 3.39 -7.90
N GLY A 119 0.12 2.81 -8.46
CA GLY A 119 0.37 1.37 -8.39
C GLY A 119 1.82 1.06 -8.05
N ILE A 120 2.02 -0.04 -7.33
CA ILE A 120 3.33 -0.59 -7.00
C ILE A 120 3.35 -2.10 -7.19
N THR A 121 4.46 -2.60 -7.75
CA THR A 121 4.75 -4.04 -7.76
C THR A 121 6.22 -4.32 -7.52
N VAL A 122 6.53 -5.45 -6.91
CA VAL A 122 7.91 -5.95 -6.78
C VAL A 122 8.26 -6.75 -8.03
N LEU A 123 9.41 -6.47 -8.64
CA LEU A 123 9.90 -7.20 -9.80
C LEU A 123 10.36 -8.61 -9.41
N GLU A 124 10.47 -9.51 -10.40
CA GLU A 124 10.71 -10.94 -10.18
C GLU A 124 11.93 -11.27 -9.31
N ASP A 125 12.96 -10.42 -9.33
CA ASP A 125 14.18 -10.62 -8.54
C ASP A 125 14.02 -10.26 -7.05
N GLY A 126 12.86 -9.73 -6.65
CA GLY A 126 12.56 -9.31 -5.28
C GLY A 126 13.36 -8.09 -4.81
N ARG A 127 14.23 -7.52 -5.65
CA ARG A 127 15.18 -6.48 -5.25
C ARG A 127 14.75 -5.10 -5.71
N LYS A 128 13.74 -5.01 -6.57
CA LYS A 128 13.28 -3.74 -7.12
C LYS A 128 11.77 -3.62 -7.07
N ALA A 129 11.30 -2.40 -6.85
CA ALA A 129 9.90 -2.04 -6.95
C ALA A 129 9.69 -1.17 -8.19
N LEU A 130 8.68 -1.52 -8.99
CA LEU A 130 8.15 -0.69 -10.08
C LEU A 130 6.98 0.12 -9.53
N VAL A 131 6.99 1.43 -9.81
CA VAL A 131 5.90 2.35 -9.43
C VAL A 131 5.34 3.00 -10.69
N VAL A 132 4.01 2.99 -10.82
CA VAL A 132 3.27 3.55 -11.94
C VAL A 132 2.40 4.72 -11.50
N PHE A 133 2.06 5.57 -12.46
CA PHE A 133 1.43 6.88 -12.23
C PHE A 133 0.09 6.96 -12.95
N ASP A 134 -0.93 7.45 -12.25
CA ASP A 134 -2.27 7.74 -12.80
C ASP A 134 -2.25 9.00 -13.69
N THR A 135 -1.50 10.03 -13.26
CA THR A 135 -1.34 11.29 -14.02
C THR A 135 0.10 11.51 -14.45
N PRO A 136 0.69 10.69 -15.33
CA PRO A 136 2.10 10.84 -15.71
C PRO A 136 2.35 12.21 -16.33
N ALA A 137 3.42 12.89 -15.89
CA ALA A 137 3.92 14.11 -16.50
C ALA A 137 4.25 13.89 -17.99
N ASP A 138 4.20 14.96 -18.79
CA ASP A 138 4.41 14.85 -20.24
C ASP A 138 5.78 14.24 -20.60
N GLU A 139 6.81 14.49 -19.80
CA GLU A 139 8.16 13.93 -19.99
C GLU A 139 8.23 12.39 -19.86
N ARG A 140 7.24 11.80 -19.16
CA ARG A 140 7.08 10.34 -19.00
C ARG A 140 6.35 9.71 -20.18
N LYS A 141 5.57 10.48 -20.94
CA LYS A 141 4.82 9.97 -22.10
C LYS A 141 5.77 9.69 -23.26
N ARG A 142 5.59 8.56 -23.95
CA ARG A 142 6.43 8.10 -25.05
C ARG A 142 5.57 7.59 -26.20
N GLY A 143 5.64 8.27 -27.34
CA GLY A 143 4.77 7.97 -28.49
C GLY A 143 3.29 8.10 -28.12
N HIS A 144 2.43 7.34 -28.80
CA HIS A 144 0.98 7.45 -28.61
C HIS A 144 0.44 6.69 -27.38
N HIS A 145 1.11 5.63 -26.95
CA HIS A 145 0.59 4.70 -25.93
C HIS A 145 1.62 4.25 -24.88
N GLY A 146 2.78 4.91 -24.81
CA GLY A 146 3.83 4.57 -23.85
C GLY A 146 3.88 5.53 -22.67
N VAL A 147 4.08 4.99 -21.47
CA VAL A 147 4.35 5.76 -20.24
C VAL A 147 5.56 5.16 -19.53
N ARG A 148 6.49 6.01 -19.09
CA ARG A 148 7.63 5.60 -18.26
C ARG A 148 7.21 5.49 -16.79
N ALA A 149 7.49 4.32 -16.22
CA ALA A 149 7.38 4.03 -14.80
C ALA A 149 8.76 4.17 -14.12
N ASP A 150 8.75 4.34 -12.80
CA ASP A 150 9.98 4.43 -12.01
C ASP A 150 10.31 3.08 -11.38
N VAL A 151 11.61 2.77 -11.31
CA VAL A 151 12.12 1.55 -10.67
C VAL A 151 13.06 1.94 -9.55
N PHE A 152 12.78 1.43 -8.35
CA PHE A 152 13.54 1.71 -7.13
C PHE A 152 14.18 0.43 -6.60
N ASP A 153 15.41 0.52 -6.11
CA ASP A 153 16.05 -0.58 -5.39
C ASP A 153 15.43 -0.71 -3.98
N LEU A 154 15.02 -1.93 -3.63
CA LEU A 154 14.56 -2.30 -2.30
C LEU A 154 15.76 -2.71 -1.46
N ARG A 155 15.94 -2.03 -0.34
CA ARG A 155 16.96 -2.41 0.62
C ARG A 155 16.50 -3.68 1.35
N LYS A 156 17.42 -4.63 1.53
CA LYS A 156 17.21 -5.73 2.47
C LYS A 156 17.05 -5.19 3.91
#